data_AF-A0A938LNI1-F1
#
_entry.id   AF-A0A938LNI1-F1
#
_cell.length_a   1.000
_cell.length_b   1.000
_cell.length_c   1.000
_cell.angle_alpha   90.00
_cell.angle_beta   90.00
_cell.angle_gamma   90.00
#
_symmetry.space_group_name_H-M   'P 1'
#
loop_
_entity.id
_entity.type
_entity.pdbx_description
1 polymer ?
#
loop_
_entity_poly.entity_id
_entity_poly.type
_entity_poly.pdbx_seq_one_letter_code
_entity_poly.pdbx_strand_id
1 'polypeptide(L)'
;MALYAVEKQFAWQGPLSEKGTRICRMFGVTLDRLTTRAPIHACRVEIRPGDIVLILGPSGAGKSVLLRELQRCVPAGDAVDLAGLDLPADRTVIDCFEGDVVTGLQLLGTVGLSDVFSLLNRPAWLSDGQKHRFRLARALAAGKPVVFADEFCSGLDRITAATVAYNVHKRAKHMGTTLVLASSRDDILLDLAPDVIVSKDFSGPADVIYKTRR
;
A
#
# COMPACT_ATOMS: atom_id res chain seq x y z
N MET A 1 -3.15 -2.17 -21.31
CA MET A 1 -2.98 -3.28 -20.35
C MET A 1 -1.51 -3.60 -20.33
N ALA A 2 -0.86 -3.57 -19.17
CA ALA A 2 0.56 -3.86 -19.03
C ALA A 2 0.75 -5.08 -18.13
N LEU A 3 1.62 -6.01 -18.54
CA LEU A 3 2.00 -7.18 -17.75
C LEU A 3 3.22 -6.84 -16.90
N TYR A 4 3.07 -6.99 -15.58
CA TYR A 4 4.13 -6.80 -14.61
C TYR A 4 4.55 -8.16 -14.07
N ALA A 5 5.84 -8.48 -14.19
CA ALA A 5 6.44 -9.66 -13.59
C ALA A 5 7.50 -9.21 -12.60
N VAL A 6 7.23 -9.42 -11.30
CA VAL A 6 8.13 -9.01 -10.22
C VAL A 6 8.57 -10.22 -9.43
N GLU A 7 9.84 -10.22 -9.02
CA GLU A 7 10.43 -11.24 -8.17
C GLU A 7 11.47 -10.62 -7.24
N LYS A 8 11.40 -10.94 -5.94
CA LYS A 8 12.40 -10.58 -4.95
C LYS A 8 12.75 -11.76 -4.08
N GLN A 9 14.03 -12.09 -4.04
CA GLN A 9 14.59 -13.11 -3.17
C GLN A 9 15.46 -12.48 -2.07
N PHE A 10 15.29 -12.92 -0.83
CA PHE A 10 16.11 -12.51 0.32
C PHE A 10 17.14 -13.59 0.67
N ALA A 11 18.08 -13.84 -0.25
CA ALA A 11 19.17 -14.79 0.01
C ALA A 11 20.15 -14.21 1.02
N TRP A 12 20.65 -15.06 1.93
CA TRP A 12 21.74 -14.68 2.80
C TRP A 12 22.99 -14.34 1.98
N GLN A 13 23.68 -13.25 2.35
CA GLN A 13 24.88 -12.75 1.69
C GLN A 13 25.98 -12.51 2.72
N GLY A 14 27.23 -12.75 2.33
CA GLY A 14 28.43 -12.46 3.12
C GLY A 14 28.97 -13.67 3.90
N PRO A 15 29.99 -13.49 4.75
CA PRO A 15 30.56 -14.56 5.58
C PRO A 15 29.76 -14.76 6.89
N LEU A 16 29.72 -15.99 7.41
CA LEU A 16 29.16 -16.27 8.73
C LEU A 16 30.13 -15.82 9.82
N SER A 17 29.66 -14.96 10.72
CA SER A 17 30.38 -14.66 11.96
C SER A 17 30.36 -15.87 12.91
N GLU A 18 31.21 -15.85 13.93
CA GLU A 18 31.18 -16.87 14.98
C GLU A 18 29.81 -16.94 15.67
N LYS A 19 29.20 -15.79 15.96
CA LYS A 19 27.83 -15.70 16.49
C LYS A 19 26.80 -16.30 15.53
N GLY A 20 26.88 -15.96 14.24
CA GLY A 20 25.99 -16.51 13.21
C GLY A 20 26.11 -18.03 13.09
N THR A 21 27.34 -18.56 13.20
CA THR A 21 27.61 -20.00 13.17
C THR A 21 26.98 -20.71 14.38
N ARG A 22 27.07 -20.12 15.57
CA ARG A 22 26.41 -20.66 16.78
C ARG A 22 24.89 -20.69 16.62
N ILE A 23 24.29 -19.62 16.08
CA ILE A 23 22.84 -19.58 15.79
C ILE A 23 22.46 -20.68 14.79
N CYS A 24 23.19 -20.82 13.69
CA CYS A 24 22.94 -21.88 12.70
C CYS A 24 22.95 -23.27 13.34
N ARG A 25 23.92 -23.55 14.22
CA ARG A 25 23.97 -24.82 14.97
C ARG A 25 22.80 -24.99 15.93
N MET A 26 22.44 -23.95 16.69
CA MET A 26 21.33 -24.00 17.66
C MET A 26 19.98 -24.30 16.99
N PHE A 27 19.74 -23.77 15.79
CA PHE A 27 18.50 -23.95 15.05
C PHE A 27 18.57 -25.07 13.99
N GLY A 28 19.69 -25.81 13.89
CA GLY A 28 19.86 -26.88 12.90
C GLY A 28 19.80 -26.40 11.44
N VAL A 29 20.19 -25.15 11.19
CA VAL A 29 20.19 -24.54 9.85
C VAL A 29 21.59 -24.64 9.26
N THR A 30 21.72 -25.24 8.08
CA THR A 30 22.97 -25.27 7.33
C THR A 30 23.14 -24.00 6.50
N LEU A 31 24.38 -23.65 6.16
CA LEU A 31 24.68 -22.51 5.27
C LEU A 31 23.95 -22.63 3.93
N ASP A 32 23.92 -23.84 3.36
CA ASP A 32 23.20 -24.14 2.12
C ASP A 32 21.69 -23.86 2.22
N ARG A 33 21.07 -24.10 3.38
CA ARG A 33 19.66 -23.76 3.59
C ARG A 33 19.42 -22.25 3.61
N LEU A 34 20.39 -21.44 4.06
CA LEU A 34 20.26 -19.98 4.09
C LEU A 34 20.32 -19.35 2.70
N THR A 35 20.93 -20.03 1.73
CA THR A 35 21.06 -19.55 0.35
C THR A 35 19.99 -20.15 -0.56
N THR A 36 19.66 -21.43 -0.43
CA THR A 36 18.74 -22.14 -1.33
C THR A 36 17.26 -22.04 -0.95
N ARG A 37 16.93 -21.81 0.34
CA ARG A 37 15.54 -21.66 0.82
C ARG A 37 15.19 -20.23 1.20
N ALA A 38 15.86 -19.27 0.58
CA ALA A 38 15.56 -17.87 0.77
C ALA A 38 14.08 -17.57 0.44
N PRO A 39 13.39 -16.73 1.23
CA PRO A 39 12.03 -16.30 0.90
C PRO A 39 12.01 -15.64 -0.49
N ILE A 40 11.14 -16.15 -1.36
CA ILE A 40 10.86 -15.59 -2.68
C ILE A 40 9.47 -14.94 -2.64
N HIS A 41 9.40 -13.69 -3.04
CA HIS A 41 8.16 -12.95 -3.24
C HIS A 41 8.06 -12.65 -4.74
N ALA A 42 7.19 -13.37 -5.44
CA ALA A 42 7.00 -13.22 -6.87
C ALA A 42 5.52 -13.03 -7.21
N CYS A 43 5.24 -12.23 -8.24
CA CYS A 43 3.91 -12.02 -8.77
C CYS A 43 3.98 -11.71 -10.27
N ARG A 44 3.04 -12.26 -11.05
CA ARG A 44 2.80 -11.87 -12.44
C ARG A 44 1.37 -11.35 -12.54
N VAL A 45 1.22 -10.05 -12.79
CA VAL A 45 -0.08 -9.37 -12.75
C VAL A 45 -0.25 -8.45 -13.95
N GLU A 46 -1.43 -8.48 -14.55
CA GLU A 46 -1.84 -7.54 -15.59
C GLU A 46 -2.62 -6.39 -14.95
N ILE A 47 -2.18 -5.15 -15.20
CA ILE A 47 -2.84 -3.96 -14.66
C ILE A 47 -3.22 -3.05 -15.83
N ARG A 48 -4.47 -2.59 -15.84
CA ARG A 48 -4.98 -1.58 -16.78
C ARG A 48 -5.05 -0.22 -16.09
N PRO A 49 -4.92 0.89 -16.83
CA PRO A 49 -5.18 2.22 -16.28
C PRO A 49 -6.57 2.28 -15.62
N GLY A 50 -6.63 2.78 -14.39
CA GLY A 50 -7.86 2.88 -13.60
C GLY A 50 -8.25 1.60 -12.86
N ASP A 51 -7.43 0.55 -12.90
CA ASP A 51 -7.64 -0.65 -12.09
C ASP A 51 -7.31 -0.37 -10.62
N ILE A 52 -8.08 -1.00 -9.74
CA ILE A 52 -7.81 -1.06 -8.31
C ILE A 52 -7.26 -2.45 -8.02
N VAL A 53 -5.98 -2.49 -7.67
CA VAL A 53 -5.23 -3.71 -7.34
C VAL A 53 -5.07 -3.79 -5.83
N LEU A 54 -5.50 -4.90 -5.23
CA LEU A 54 -5.32 -5.18 -3.81
C LEU A 54 -4.38 -6.37 -3.61
N ILE A 55 -3.22 -6.13 -2.99
CA ILE A 55 -2.34 -7.16 -2.47
C ILE A 55 -2.83 -7.54 -1.08
N LEU A 56 -3.44 -8.72 -0.96
CA LEU A 56 -4.07 -9.21 0.26
C LEU A 56 -3.26 -10.34 0.88
N GLY A 57 -3.12 -10.36 2.20
CA GLY A 57 -2.40 -11.42 2.91
C GLY A 57 -2.05 -11.08 4.35
N PRO A 58 -1.63 -12.05 5.17
CA PRO A 58 -1.31 -11.83 6.57
C PRO A 58 -0.12 -10.87 6.77
N SER A 59 0.00 -10.31 7.97
CA SER A 59 1.18 -9.50 8.33
C SER A 59 2.45 -10.37 8.22
N GLY A 60 3.53 -9.80 7.68
CA GLY A 60 4.77 -10.54 7.45
C GLY A 60 4.83 -11.41 6.17
N ALA A 61 3.75 -11.52 5.40
CA ALA A 61 3.74 -12.29 4.14
C ALA A 61 4.57 -11.67 2.99
N GLY A 62 5.04 -10.44 3.15
CA GLY A 62 5.84 -9.72 2.14
C GLY A 62 5.03 -8.92 1.12
N LYS A 63 3.80 -8.50 1.47
CA LYS A 63 2.99 -7.59 0.63
C LYS A 63 3.74 -6.30 0.30
N SER A 64 4.36 -5.68 1.30
CA SER A 64 5.19 -4.47 1.14
C SER A 64 6.35 -4.68 0.18
N VAL A 65 6.91 -5.90 0.11
CA VAL A 65 7.96 -6.24 -0.84
C VAL A 65 7.39 -6.22 -2.25
N LEU A 66 6.29 -6.95 -2.50
CA LEU A 66 5.63 -6.96 -3.81
C LEU A 66 5.19 -5.57 -4.26
N LEU A 67 4.64 -4.77 -3.34
CA LEU A 67 4.20 -3.40 -3.61
C LEU A 67 5.37 -2.52 -4.10
N ARG A 68 6.52 -2.59 -3.43
CA ARG A 68 7.73 -1.83 -3.83
C ARG A 68 8.31 -2.31 -5.15
N GLU A 69 8.31 -3.62 -5.41
CA GLU A 69 8.78 -4.13 -6.70
C GLU A 69 7.85 -3.68 -7.84
N LEU A 70 6.52 -3.67 -7.64
CA LEU A 70 5.56 -3.14 -8.61
C LEU A 70 5.76 -1.65 -8.84
N GLN A 71 6.01 -0.87 -7.78
CA GLN A 71 6.30 0.56 -7.88
C GLN A 71 7.53 0.84 -8.76
N ARG A 72 8.58 0.02 -8.68
CA ARG A 72 9.79 0.17 -9.52
C ARG A 72 9.53 -0.04 -11.01
N CYS A 73 8.44 -0.73 -11.36
CA CYS A 73 8.05 -0.92 -12.76
C CYS A 73 7.29 0.29 -13.34
N VAL A 74 6.87 1.24 -12.51
CA VAL A 74 6.15 2.45 -12.93
C VAL A 74 7.13 3.62 -13.05
N PRO A 75 7.06 4.45 -14.11
CA PRO A 75 7.87 5.66 -14.22
C PRO A 75 7.70 6.55 -12.99
N ALA A 76 8.81 7.04 -12.43
CA ALA A 76 8.79 7.83 -11.19
C ALA A 76 7.92 9.11 -11.27
N GLY A 77 7.73 9.67 -12.48
CA GLY A 77 6.86 10.83 -12.70
C GLY A 77 5.36 10.52 -12.60
N ASP A 78 4.96 9.26 -12.78
CA ASP A 78 3.57 8.83 -12.91
C ASP A 78 3.01 8.18 -11.63
N ALA A 79 3.89 7.93 -10.65
CA ALA A 79 3.53 7.30 -9.39
C ALA A 79 3.62 8.28 -8.22
N VAL A 80 2.73 8.08 -7.24
CA VAL A 80 2.90 8.59 -5.87
C VAL A 80 2.78 7.44 -4.89
N ASP A 81 3.69 7.39 -3.92
CA ASP A 81 3.66 6.44 -2.81
C ASP A 81 3.38 7.20 -1.52
N LEU A 82 2.38 6.75 -0.78
CA LEU A 82 2.04 7.30 0.53
C LEU A 82 3.26 7.38 1.46
N ALA A 83 4.12 6.35 1.47
CA ALA A 83 5.26 6.30 2.37
C ALA A 83 6.30 7.39 2.07
N GLY A 84 6.38 7.86 0.82
CA GLY A 84 7.28 8.92 0.37
C GLY A 84 6.71 10.33 0.51
N LEU A 85 5.46 10.50 0.97
CA LEU A 85 4.86 11.82 1.13
C LEU A 85 5.28 12.46 2.44
N ASP A 86 6.01 13.56 2.31
CA ASP A 86 6.33 14.46 3.40
C ASP A 86 5.08 15.17 3.91
N LEU A 87 5.04 15.35 5.22
CA LEU A 87 3.96 16.05 5.90
C LEU A 87 4.42 17.47 6.26
N PRO A 88 3.83 18.53 5.68
CA PRO A 88 4.22 19.90 5.96
C PRO A 88 4.12 20.23 7.46
N ALA A 89 5.13 20.92 7.99
CA ALA A 89 5.16 21.33 9.40
C ALA A 89 4.74 22.80 9.62
N ASP A 90 4.64 23.57 8.55
CA ASP A 90 4.44 25.02 8.54
C ASP A 90 2.97 25.44 8.47
N ARG A 91 2.06 24.55 8.09
CA ARG A 91 0.65 24.85 7.81
C ARG A 91 -0.30 23.79 8.38
N THR A 92 -1.59 24.11 8.41
CA THR A 92 -2.61 23.16 8.87
C THR A 92 -2.90 22.08 7.83
N VAL A 93 -3.59 21.01 8.24
CA VAL A 93 -4.00 19.93 7.32
C VAL A 93 -4.84 20.46 6.16
N ILE A 94 -5.80 21.35 6.41
CA ILE A 94 -6.64 21.90 5.35
C ILE A 94 -5.84 22.79 4.38
N ASP A 95 -4.88 23.57 4.89
CA ASP A 95 -4.00 24.43 4.09
C ASP A 95 -2.99 23.66 3.22
N CYS A 96 -2.92 22.33 3.38
CA CYS A 96 -2.10 21.49 2.52
C CYS A 96 -2.76 21.17 1.18
N PHE A 97 -4.03 21.51 0.95
CA PHE A 97 -4.71 21.26 -0.32
C PHE A 97 -4.82 22.53 -1.14
N GLU A 98 -4.59 22.40 -2.45
CA GLU A 98 -4.81 23.49 -3.40
C GLU A 98 -6.30 23.64 -3.71
N GLY A 99 -6.70 24.85 -4.13
CA GLY A 99 -8.10 25.16 -4.46
C GLY A 99 -8.88 25.76 -3.30
N ASP A 100 -10.20 25.58 -3.33
CA ASP A 100 -11.08 26.10 -2.28
C ASP A 100 -11.19 25.15 -1.08
N VAL A 101 -11.72 25.67 0.03
CA VAL A 101 -11.94 24.91 1.27
C VAL A 101 -12.82 23.69 1.02
N VAL A 102 -13.80 23.80 0.13
CA VAL A 102 -14.73 22.71 -0.20
C VAL A 102 -13.98 21.51 -0.81
N THR A 103 -13.05 21.77 -1.74
CA THR A 103 -12.23 20.73 -2.38
C THR A 103 -11.37 20.00 -1.36
N GLY A 104 -10.71 20.74 -0.46
CA GLY A 104 -9.92 20.17 0.63
C GLY A 104 -10.76 19.29 1.57
N LEU A 105 -11.93 19.78 1.98
CA LEU A 105 -12.87 19.02 2.82
C LEU A 105 -13.38 17.75 2.13
N GLN A 106 -13.62 17.77 0.83
CA GLN A 106 -14.04 16.58 0.07
C GLN A 106 -12.94 15.51 0.02
N LEU A 107 -11.69 15.91 -0.19
CA LEU A 107 -10.54 14.99 -0.21
C LEU A 107 -10.30 14.37 1.16
N LEU A 108 -10.36 15.19 2.21
CA LEU A 108 -10.21 14.74 3.59
C LEU A 108 -11.39 13.87 4.05
N GLY A 109 -12.60 14.19 3.62
CA GLY A 109 -13.79 13.38 3.85
C GLY A 109 -13.72 12.02 3.16
N THR A 110 -13.09 11.93 1.98
CA THR A 110 -12.88 10.66 1.25
C THR A 110 -12.10 9.66 2.10
N VAL A 111 -11.16 10.14 2.92
CA VAL A 111 -10.32 9.31 3.79
C VAL A 111 -10.80 9.28 5.24
N GLY A 112 -11.99 9.81 5.53
CA GLY A 112 -12.56 9.84 6.88
C GLY A 112 -11.80 10.72 7.87
N LEU A 113 -11.18 11.81 7.41
CA LEU A 113 -10.48 12.80 8.24
C LEU A 113 -11.23 14.15 8.25
N SER A 114 -12.46 14.13 8.75
CA SER A 114 -13.38 15.29 8.66
C SER A 114 -13.54 16.07 9.98
N ASP A 115 -12.89 15.66 11.06
CA ASP A 115 -13.04 16.33 12.35
C ASP A 115 -12.29 17.67 12.39
N VAL A 116 -12.93 18.70 12.92
CA VAL A 116 -12.42 20.09 12.93
C VAL A 116 -11.04 20.19 13.58
N PHE A 117 -10.78 19.40 14.62
CA PHE A 117 -9.47 19.39 15.28
C PHE A 117 -8.37 18.93 14.34
N SER A 118 -8.55 17.82 13.60
CA SER A 118 -7.58 17.37 12.61
C SER A 118 -7.39 18.39 11.48
N LEU A 119 -8.47 19.00 10.99
CA LEU A 119 -8.44 19.97 9.89
C LEU A 119 -7.62 21.21 10.24
N LEU A 120 -7.80 21.75 11.45
CA LEU A 120 -7.15 22.99 11.91
C LEU A 120 -5.78 22.77 12.57
N ASN A 121 -5.37 21.52 12.78
CA ASN A 121 -4.08 21.22 13.39
C ASN A 121 -2.99 21.01 12.33
N ARG A 122 -1.73 21.07 12.75
CA ARG A 122 -0.58 20.75 11.89
C ARG A 122 -0.40 19.25 11.81
N PRO A 123 0.06 18.70 10.66
CA PRO A 123 0.29 17.26 10.48
C PRO A 123 1.16 16.59 11.55
N ALA A 124 2.09 17.31 12.17
CA ALA A 124 2.93 16.79 13.25
C ALA A 124 2.13 16.30 14.48
N TRP A 125 1.00 16.93 14.76
CA TRP A 125 0.15 16.69 15.93
C TRP A 125 -0.98 15.69 15.68
N LEU A 126 -1.03 15.09 14.49
CA LEU A 126 -1.95 14.02 14.17
C LEU A 126 -1.45 12.69 14.78
N SER A 127 -2.37 11.81 15.18
CA SER A 127 -2.05 10.41 15.47
C SER A 127 -1.52 9.71 14.22
N ASP A 128 -0.80 8.60 14.37
CA ASP A 128 -0.22 7.91 13.19
C ASP A 128 -1.29 7.42 12.20
N GLY A 129 -2.46 7.00 12.68
CA GLY A 129 -3.60 6.66 11.84
C GLY A 129 -4.22 7.87 11.12
N GLN A 130 -4.22 9.05 11.75
CA GLN A 130 -4.64 10.31 11.10
C GLN A 130 -3.58 10.78 10.09
N LYS A 131 -2.29 10.65 10.40
CA LYS A 131 -1.18 10.93 9.46
C LYS A 131 -1.26 10.04 8.23
N HIS A 132 -1.54 8.76 8.41
CA HIS A 132 -1.71 7.82 7.30
C HIS A 132 -2.89 8.22 6.41
N ARG A 133 -4.07 8.50 6.99
CA ARG A 133 -5.23 9.01 6.24
C ARG A 133 -4.93 10.31 5.52
N PHE A 134 -4.22 11.23 6.17
CA PHE A 134 -3.81 12.50 5.56
C PHE A 134 -2.87 12.27 4.36
N ARG A 135 -1.90 11.35 4.46
CA ARG A 135 -1.06 10.95 3.31
C ARG A 135 -1.88 10.36 2.17
N LEU A 136 -2.87 9.53 2.47
CA LEU A 136 -3.78 8.99 1.47
C LEU A 136 -4.55 10.10 0.74
N ALA A 137 -5.10 11.08 1.47
CA ALA A 137 -5.76 12.23 0.85
C ALA A 137 -4.80 13.04 -0.02
N ARG A 138 -3.56 13.26 0.44
CA ARG A 138 -2.53 13.97 -0.32
C ARG A 138 -2.12 13.22 -1.58
N ALA A 139 -2.01 11.89 -1.52
CA ALA A 139 -1.72 11.05 -2.68
C ALA A 139 -2.84 11.13 -3.73
N LEU A 140 -4.11 11.05 -3.31
CA LEU A 140 -5.26 11.21 -4.21
C LEU A 140 -5.33 12.63 -4.81
N ALA A 141 -4.91 13.64 -4.06
CA ALA A 141 -4.85 15.03 -4.52
C ALA A 141 -3.71 15.30 -5.51
N ALA A 142 -2.66 14.46 -5.54
CA ALA A 142 -1.50 14.67 -6.39
C ALA A 142 -1.77 14.48 -7.89
N GLY A 143 -2.95 13.95 -8.26
CA GLY A 143 -3.37 13.78 -9.65
C GLY A 143 -2.48 12.82 -10.44
N LYS A 144 -1.73 11.95 -9.77
CA LYS A 144 -0.83 10.98 -10.42
C LYS A 144 -1.63 9.82 -11.03
N PRO A 145 -1.21 9.28 -12.19
CA PRO A 145 -1.82 8.11 -12.80
C PRO A 145 -1.88 6.87 -11.91
N VAL A 146 -0.89 6.68 -11.02
CA VAL A 146 -0.80 5.53 -10.12
C VAL A 146 -0.54 5.97 -8.68
N VAL A 147 -1.30 5.40 -7.74
CA VAL A 147 -1.12 5.60 -6.29
C VAL A 147 -0.78 4.27 -5.63
N PHE A 148 0.31 4.24 -4.88
CA PHE A 148 0.74 3.11 -4.07
C PHE A 148 0.46 3.39 -2.58
N ALA A 149 -0.18 2.44 -1.90
CA ALA A 149 -0.44 2.54 -0.47
C ALA A 149 -0.18 1.19 0.23
N ASP A 150 0.78 1.19 1.16
CA ASP A 150 0.97 0.07 2.08
C ASP A 150 0.08 0.23 3.32
N GLU A 151 -0.23 -0.87 4.00
CA GLU A 151 -1.10 -0.91 5.19
C GLU A 151 -2.48 -0.24 5.04
N PHE A 152 -3.06 -0.34 3.84
CA PHE A 152 -4.34 0.28 3.51
C PHE A 152 -5.44 -0.17 4.49
N CYS A 153 -6.00 0.81 5.21
CA CYS A 153 -7.02 0.66 6.25
C CYS A 153 -6.64 -0.23 7.45
N SER A 154 -5.37 -0.62 7.62
CA SER A 154 -4.96 -1.53 8.70
C SER A 154 -5.21 -0.97 10.10
N GLY A 155 -5.01 0.34 10.31
CA GLY A 155 -5.17 1.03 11.59
C GLY A 155 -6.57 1.57 11.88
N LEU A 156 -7.58 1.22 11.08
CA LEU A 156 -8.96 1.72 11.22
C LEU A 156 -9.89 0.67 11.83
N ASP A 157 -10.92 1.12 12.55
CA ASP A 157 -12.03 0.24 12.90
C ASP A 157 -12.76 -0.22 11.64
N ARG A 158 -13.52 -1.32 11.75
CA ARG A 158 -14.19 -1.96 10.60
C ARG A 158 -15.12 -1.01 9.84
N ILE A 159 -15.88 -0.17 10.54
CA ILE A 159 -16.88 0.71 9.90
C ILE A 159 -16.17 1.83 9.14
N THR A 160 -15.16 2.44 9.76
CA THR A 160 -14.35 3.47 9.11
C THR A 160 -13.57 2.89 7.93
N ALA A 161 -13.00 1.69 8.06
CA ALA A 161 -12.29 1.01 6.98
C ALA A 161 -13.19 0.77 5.75
N ALA A 162 -14.40 0.26 5.97
CA ALA A 162 -15.40 0.06 4.90
C ALA A 162 -15.75 1.39 4.21
N THR A 163 -16.01 2.44 4.98
CA THR A 163 -16.37 3.77 4.45
C THR A 163 -15.22 4.37 3.63
N VAL A 164 -13.99 4.29 4.13
CA VAL A 164 -12.80 4.77 3.42
C VAL A 164 -12.57 3.97 2.15
N ALA A 165 -12.65 2.64 2.22
CA ALA A 165 -12.51 1.77 1.05
C ALA A 165 -13.50 2.12 -0.07
N TYR A 166 -14.79 2.27 0.28
CA TYR A 166 -15.83 2.68 -0.66
C TYR A 166 -15.57 4.06 -1.28
N ASN A 167 -15.22 5.06 -0.47
CA ASN A 167 -14.98 6.41 -0.94
C ASN A 167 -13.74 6.50 -1.83
N VAL A 168 -12.66 5.83 -1.44
CA VAL A 168 -11.41 5.74 -2.22
C VAL A 168 -11.66 5.03 -3.55
N HIS A 169 -12.41 3.92 -3.54
CA HIS A 169 -12.85 3.24 -4.77
C HIS A 169 -13.56 4.23 -5.71
N LYS A 170 -14.62 4.87 -5.21
CA LYS A 170 -15.44 5.80 -5.99
C LYS A 170 -14.60 6.94 -6.58
N ARG A 171 -13.70 7.51 -5.78
CA ARG A 171 -12.81 8.61 -6.20
C ARG A 171 -11.84 8.16 -7.28
N ALA A 172 -11.17 7.02 -7.08
CA ALA A 172 -10.21 6.49 -8.05
C ALA A 172 -10.87 6.17 -9.40
N LYS A 173 -12.06 5.56 -9.38
CA LYS A 173 -12.84 5.31 -10.60
C LYS A 173 -13.26 6.59 -11.31
N HIS A 174 -13.69 7.61 -10.57
CA HIS A 174 -14.04 8.90 -11.16
C HIS A 174 -12.83 9.61 -11.80
N MET A 175 -11.65 9.49 -11.19
CA MET A 175 -10.43 10.14 -11.69
C MET A 175 -9.66 9.31 -12.72
N GLY A 176 -10.03 8.03 -12.94
CA GLY A 176 -9.26 7.10 -13.75
C GLY A 176 -7.89 6.74 -13.15
N THR A 177 -7.71 6.96 -11.84
CA THR A 177 -6.46 6.68 -11.12
C THR A 177 -6.33 5.19 -10.86
N THR A 178 -5.16 4.63 -11.15
CA THR A 178 -4.82 3.24 -10.80
C THR A 178 -4.39 3.18 -9.34
N LEU A 179 -4.96 2.28 -8.55
CA LEU A 179 -4.56 2.09 -7.16
C LEU A 179 -3.83 0.75 -7.02
N VAL A 180 -2.70 0.73 -6.32
CA VAL A 180 -2.02 -0.49 -5.90
C VAL A 180 -1.89 -0.45 -4.38
N LEU A 181 -2.76 -1.21 -3.73
CA LEU A 181 -2.95 -1.17 -2.28
C LEU A 181 -2.47 -2.48 -1.67
N ALA A 182 -1.79 -2.44 -0.53
CA ALA A 182 -1.51 -3.63 0.27
C ALA A 182 -2.28 -3.58 1.58
N SER A 183 -2.98 -4.68 1.91
CA SER A 183 -3.73 -4.78 3.18
C SER A 183 -3.69 -6.20 3.74
N SER A 184 -3.84 -6.31 5.06
CA SER A 184 -4.09 -7.59 5.72
C SER A 184 -5.57 -7.78 6.08
N ARG A 185 -6.44 -6.88 5.60
CA ARG A 185 -7.86 -6.88 5.89
C ARG A 185 -8.65 -7.36 4.68
N ASP A 186 -9.38 -8.46 4.86
CA ASP A 186 -10.31 -8.98 3.87
C ASP A 186 -11.70 -8.33 3.99
N ASP A 187 -12.03 -7.76 5.15
CA ASP A 187 -13.34 -7.15 5.40
C ASP A 187 -13.63 -5.90 4.57
N ILE A 188 -12.61 -5.29 3.95
CA ILE A 188 -12.76 -4.16 3.01
C ILE A 188 -13.04 -4.60 1.56
N LEU A 189 -13.03 -5.90 1.25
CA LEU A 189 -13.13 -6.39 -0.13
C LEU A 189 -14.43 -5.97 -0.83
N LEU A 190 -15.55 -5.99 -0.09
CA LEU A 190 -16.86 -5.62 -0.63
C LEU A 190 -16.91 -4.14 -0.99
N ASP A 191 -16.40 -3.29 -0.11
CA ASP A 191 -16.44 -1.83 -0.26
C ASP A 191 -15.40 -1.30 -1.25
N LEU A 192 -14.18 -1.87 -1.22
CA LEU A 192 -13.11 -1.52 -2.15
C LEU A 192 -13.37 -2.06 -3.56
N ALA A 193 -14.06 -3.20 -3.66
CA ALA A 193 -14.43 -3.87 -4.90
C ALA A 193 -13.28 -3.93 -5.95
N PRO A 194 -12.08 -4.43 -5.59
CA PRO A 194 -10.89 -4.37 -6.44
C PRO A 194 -11.11 -5.10 -7.77
N ASP A 195 -10.46 -4.60 -8.82
CA ASP A 195 -10.46 -5.25 -10.14
C ASP A 195 -9.48 -6.43 -10.19
N VAL A 196 -8.42 -6.36 -9.38
CA VAL A 196 -7.39 -7.39 -9.28
C VAL A 196 -7.04 -7.64 -7.81
N ILE A 197 -7.01 -8.89 -7.40
CA ILE A 197 -6.55 -9.30 -6.08
C ILE A 197 -5.28 -10.12 -6.26
N VAL A 198 -4.20 -9.69 -5.59
CA VAL A 198 -2.94 -10.44 -5.49
C VAL A 198 -2.91 -11.06 -4.09
N SER A 199 -3.27 -12.33 -4.00
CA SER A 199 -3.26 -13.08 -2.74
C SER A 199 -1.84 -13.54 -2.43
N LYS A 200 -1.30 -13.11 -1.28
CA LYS A 200 0.06 -13.45 -0.84
C LYS A 200 0.05 -14.13 0.52
N ASP A 201 0.43 -15.40 0.54
CA ASP A 201 0.69 -16.17 1.77
C ASP A 201 2.17 -16.06 2.20
N PHE A 202 2.54 -16.65 3.34
CA PHE A 202 3.90 -16.61 3.89
C PHE A 202 4.96 -17.26 2.99
N SER A 203 4.57 -18.19 2.13
CA SER A 203 5.48 -18.91 1.22
C SER A 203 4.94 -18.96 -0.20
N GLY A 204 5.82 -19.21 -1.18
CA GLY A 204 5.44 -19.35 -2.58
C GLY A 204 5.12 -18.05 -3.33
N PRO A 205 4.85 -18.15 -4.65
CA PRO A 205 4.40 -17.02 -5.46
C PRO A 205 3.02 -16.53 -5.02
N ALA A 206 2.69 -15.29 -5.36
CA ALA A 206 1.35 -14.77 -5.14
C ALA A 206 0.38 -15.27 -6.22
N ASP A 207 -0.84 -15.60 -5.81
CA ASP A 207 -1.94 -15.92 -6.72
C ASP A 207 -2.64 -14.63 -7.16
N VAL A 208 -3.03 -14.55 -8.42
CA VAL A 208 -3.68 -13.37 -8.99
C VAL A 208 -5.08 -13.71 -9.46
N ILE A 209 -6.06 -12.98 -8.92
CA ILE A 209 -7.48 -13.15 -9.19
C ILE A 209 -7.99 -11.87 -9.87
N TYR A 210 -8.61 -12.01 -11.03
CA TYR A 210 -9.19 -10.90 -11.78
C TYR A 210 -10.70 -10.87 -11.63
N LYS A 211 -11.26 -9.69 -11.41
CA LYS A 211 -12.70 -9.48 -11.38
C LYS A 211 -13.28 -9.75 -12.78
N THR A 212 -14.24 -10.67 -12.86
CA THR A 212 -14.96 -10.96 -14.11
C THR A 212 -15.73 -9.71 -14.54
N ARG A 213 -15.35 -9.13 -15.67
CA ARG A 213 -16.09 -8.00 -16.27
C ARG A 213 -17.24 -8.60 -17.09
N ARG A 214 -18.48 -8.28 -16.71
CA ARG A 214 -19.66 -8.53 -17.55
C ARG A 214 -19.79 -7.44 -18.60
#